data_AF-A0A6I2UEU1-F1
#
_entry.id   AF-A0A6I2UEU1-F1
#
_cell.length_a   1.000
_cell.length_b   1.000
_cell.length_c   1.000
_cell.angle_alpha   90.00
_cell.angle_beta   90.00
_cell.angle_gamma   90.00
#
_symmetry.space_group_name_H-M   'P 1'
#
loop_
_entity.id
_entity.type
_entity.pdbx_description
1 polymer ?
#
loop_
_entity_poly.entity_id
_entity_poly.type
_entity_poly.pdbx_seq_one_letter_code
_entity_poly.pdbx_strand_id
1 'polypeptide(L)' 'MLCPLCKTEMRISGSRTKAEGDNSPDTATKVYIEQDLTCTNAQCANHGKIVEQRRAYLIGQA' A
#
# COMPACT_ATOMS: atom_id res chain seq x y z
N MET A 1 2.37 -8.38 8.21
CA MET A 1 1.15 -7.57 8.52
C MET A 1 -0.04 -8.50 8.57
N LEU A 2 -0.96 -8.30 9.53
CA LEU A 2 -2.07 -9.23 9.79
C LEU A 2 -3.40 -8.63 9.34
N CYS A 3 -4.28 -9.45 8.75
CA CYS A 3 -5.64 -9.07 8.41
C CYS A 3 -6.36 -8.62 9.70
N PRO A 4 -7.00 -7.44 9.74
CA PRO A 4 -7.62 -6.92 10.96
C PRO A 4 -8.78 -7.80 11.43
N LEU A 5 -9.42 -8.53 10.51
CA LEU A 5 -10.53 -9.44 10.79
C LEU A 5 -10.06 -10.80 11.31
N CYS A 6 -9.35 -11.58 10.49
CA CYS A 6 -9.01 -12.98 10.82
C CYS A 6 -7.61 -13.18 11.40
N LYS A 7 -6.82 -12.12 11.54
CA LYS A 7 -5.43 -12.12 12.06
C LYS A 7 -4.42 -13.00 11.30
N THR A 8 -4.81 -13.60 10.16
CA THR A 8 -3.89 -14.28 9.24
C THR A 8 -3.00 -13.27 8.53
N GLU A 9 -1.79 -13.69 8.15
CA GLU A 9 -0.89 -12.87 7.34
C GLU A 9 -1.52 -12.47 5.99
N MET A 10 -1.37 -11.19 5.66
CA MET A 10 -1.73 -10.65 4.36
C MET A 10 -0.54 -10.74 3.41
N ARG A 11 -0.83 -10.87 2.11
CA ARG A 11 0.19 -10.79 1.05
C ARG A 11 0.12 -9.46 0.32
N ILE A 12 1.26 -9.02 -0.21
CA ILE A 12 1.28 -7.95 -1.22
C ILE A 12 0.70 -8.52 -2.51
N SER A 13 -0.31 -7.84 -3.06
CA SER A 13 -1.00 -8.22 -4.29
C SER A 13 -0.70 -7.27 -5.46
N GLY A 14 -0.28 -6.05 -5.15
CA GLY A 14 0.12 -5.04 -6.12
C GLY A 14 1.16 -4.12 -5.50
N SER A 15 2.08 -3.62 -6.32
CA SER A 15 3.12 -2.67 -5.94
C SER A 15 3.32 -1.70 -7.09
N ARG A 16 3.27 -0.40 -6.80
CA ARG A 16 3.38 0.66 -7.82
C ARG A 16 4.14 1.86 -7.26
N THR A 17 4.89 2.52 -8.12
CA THR A 17 5.47 3.83 -7.81
C THR A 17 4.39 4.89 -7.98
N LYS A 18 4.27 5.79 -7.02
CA LYS A 18 3.40 6.95 -7.06
C LYS A 18 4.22 8.21 -6.84
N ALA A 19 4.01 9.18 -7.72
CA ALA A 19 4.50 10.53 -7.56
C ALA A 19 3.32 11.45 -7.19
N GLU A 20 3.51 12.28 -6.17
CA GLU A 20 2.57 13.34 -5.76
C GLU A 20 3.32 14.67 -5.75
N GLY A 21 2.65 15.77 -6.12
CA GLY A 21 3.24 17.12 -6.12
C GLY A 21 4.12 17.47 -7.33
N ASP A 22 4.11 16.66 -8.40
CA ASP A 22 4.92 16.86 -9.62
C ASP A 22 4.15 17.62 -10.73
N ASN A 23 3.36 18.62 -10.36
CA ASN A 23 2.53 19.40 -11.29
C ASN A 23 2.95 20.87 -11.38
N SER A 24 3.94 21.30 -10.60
CA SER A 24 4.51 22.64 -10.58
C SER A 24 5.96 22.60 -10.09
N PRO A 25 6.84 23.49 -10.55
CA PRO A 25 8.18 23.65 -9.98
C PRO A 25 8.19 24.15 -8.53
N ASP A 26 7.08 24.74 -8.06
CA ASP A 26 6.96 25.31 -6.72
C ASP A 26 6.49 24.30 -5.65
N THR A 27 6.09 23.10 -6.08
CA THR A 27 5.62 22.03 -5.19
C THR A 27 6.65 20.93 -5.07
N ALA A 28 7.00 20.54 -3.84
CA ALA A 28 7.96 19.47 -3.62
C ALA A 28 7.39 18.12 -4.08
N THR A 29 8.06 17.50 -5.05
CA THR A 29 7.72 16.16 -5.53
C THR A 29 8.05 15.11 -4.47
N LYS A 30 7.05 14.28 -4.15
CA LYS A 30 7.18 13.11 -3.26
C LYS A 30 7.00 11.85 -4.08
N VAL A 31 7.91 10.90 -3.92
CA VAL A 31 7.83 9.61 -4.61
C VAL A 31 7.85 8.48 -3.57
N TYR A 32 6.89 7.58 -3.68
CA TYR A 32 6.75 6.43 -2.78
C TYR A 32 6.33 5.18 -3.55
N ILE A 33 6.64 4.02 -2.98
CA ILE A 33 6.01 2.75 -3.36
C ILE A 33 4.70 2.64 -2.60
N GLU A 34 3.60 2.42 -3.31
CA GLU A 34 2.29 2.06 -2.76
C GLU A 34 2.05 0.56 -2.98
N GLN A 35 1.74 -0.17 -1.91
CA GLN A 35 1.50 -1.61 -1.92
C GLN A 35 0.10 -1.93 -1.45
N ASP A 36 -0.62 -2.75 -2.21
CA ASP A 36 -1.95 -3.25 -1.85
C ASP A 36 -1.81 -4.60 -1.14
N LEU A 37 -2.37 -4.70 0.06
CA LEU A 37 -2.33 -5.90 0.90
C LEU A 37 -3.67 -6.62 0.85
N THR A 38 -3.63 -7.92 0.56
CA THR A 38 -4.83 -8.76 0.47
C THR A 38 -4.80 -9.89 1.49
N CYS A 39 -5.96 -10.22 2.06
CA CYS A 39 -6.10 -11.38 2.94
C CYS A 39 -5.99 -12.68 2.15
N THR A 40 -5.22 -13.63 2.69
CA THR A 40 -4.95 -14.94 2.08
C THR A 40 -5.83 -16.07 2.63
N ASN A 41 -6.54 -15.84 3.74
CA ASN A 41 -7.39 -16.85 4.35
C ASN A 41 -8.69 -17.01 3.56
N ALA A 42 -8.88 -18.16 2.91
CA ALA A 42 -10.04 -18.49 2.08
C ALA A 42 -11.40 -18.45 2.82
N GLN A 43 -11.41 -18.63 4.14
CA GLN A 43 -12.63 -18.60 4.95
C GLN A 43 -12.98 -17.20 5.46
N CYS A 44 -12.11 -16.21 5.24
CA CYS A 44 -12.30 -14.86 5.70
C CYS A 44 -13.17 -14.05 4.73
N ALA A 45 -14.07 -13.20 5.24
CA ALA A 45 -14.86 -12.30 4.41
C ALA A 45 -14.02 -11.29 3.59
N ASN A 46 -12.76 -11.09 4.00
CA ASN A 46 -11.77 -10.25 3.30
C ASN A 46 -10.91 -11.03 2.29
N HIS A 47 -11.13 -12.33 2.11
CA HIS A 47 -10.32 -13.16 1.20
C HIS A 47 -10.23 -12.53 -0.19
N GLY A 48 -9.01 -12.35 -0.69
CA GLY A 48 -8.74 -11.79 -2.01
C GLY A 48 -9.06 -10.30 -2.18
N LYS A 49 -9.61 -9.62 -1.17
CA LYS A 49 -9.90 -8.18 -1.20
C LYS A 49 -8.68 -7.38 -0.75
N ILE A 50 -8.53 -6.17 -1.28
CA ILE A 50 -7.57 -5.19 -0.75
C ILE A 50 -8.09 -4.75 0.61
N VAL A 51 -7.29 -5.03 1.64
CA VAL A 51 -7.61 -4.73 3.04
C VAL A 51 -6.90 -3.47 3.51
N GLU A 52 -5.69 -3.22 3.02
CA GLU A 52 -4.86 -2.09 3.42
C GLU A 52 -3.96 -1.68 2.26
N GLN A 53 -3.71 -0.37 2.14
CA GLN A 53 -2.70 0.19 1.26
C GLN A 53 -1.59 0.79 2.12
N ARG A 54 -0.33 0.42 1.83
CA ARG A 54 0.84 0.97 2.53
C ARG A 54 1.74 1.72 1.60
N ARG A 55 2.34 2.79 2.12
CA ARG A 55 3.29 3.64 1.42
C ARG A 55 4.66 3.55 2.08
N ALA A 56 5.71 3.43 1.26
CA ALA A 56 7.10 3.55 1.69
C ALA A 56 7.79 4.61 0.81
N TYR A 57 8.36 5.64 1.42
CA TYR A 57 9.02 6.73 0.71
C TYR A 57 10.27 6.24 -0.02
N LEU A 58 10.37 6.57 -1.30
CA LEU A 58 11.56 6.32 -2.12
C LEU A 58 12.47 7.55 -2.15
N ILE A 59 11.89 8.75 -2.12
CA ILE A 59 12.62 10.01 -2.20
C ILE A 59 11.88 11.03 -1.32
N GLY A 60 12.60 11.64 -0.39
CA GLY A 60 12.05 12.54 0.63
C GLY A 60 11.66 11.82 1.92
N GLN A 61 12.62 11.65 2.83
CA GLN A 61 12.33 11.61 4.27
C GLN A 61 12.37 13.05 4.76
N ALA A 62 11.38 13.43 5.57
CA ALA A 62 11.48 14.64 6.38
C ALA A 62 12.55 14.47 7.47
#